data_AF-A0A971ZSB0-F1
#
_entry.id   AF-A0A971ZSB0-F1
#
_cell.length_a   1.000
_cell.length_b   1.000
_cell.length_c   1.000
_cell.angle_alpha   90.00
_cell.angle_beta   90.00
_cell.angle_gamma   90.00
#
_symmetry.space_group_name_H-M   'P 1'
#
loop_
_entity.id
_entity.type
_entity.pdbx_description
1 polymer ?
#
loop_
_entity_poly.entity_id
_entity_poly.type
_entity_poly.pdbx_seq_one_letter_code
_entity_poly.pdbx_strand_id
1 'polypeptide(L)'
;MRQLFFLSMLIVGVLAAVAYYGWSVITTLYRDWEMGKDVDKIKIESAARRRARQEEAARRLNNGCEHGFGEAFAGFPPDACYKCGLMRERPPGPCDHVWRLANEPVPCSYCEKCGRKYVSPQISCGE
;
A
#
# COMPACT_ATOMS: atom_id res chain seq x y z
N MET A 1 -43.08 -25.17 50.85
CA MET A 1 -41.67 -24.72 51.01
C MET A 1 -40.78 -25.13 49.83
N ARG A 2 -40.73 -26.40 49.42
CA ARG A 2 -39.86 -26.87 48.31
C ARG A 2 -40.10 -26.15 46.98
N GLN A 3 -41.37 -25.88 46.62
CA GLN A 3 -41.71 -25.20 45.35
C GLN A 3 -41.27 -23.72 45.31
N LEU A 4 -41.37 -22.98 46.42
CA LEU A 4 -40.90 -21.59 46.47
C LEU A 4 -39.37 -21.49 46.30
N PHE A 5 -38.64 -22.50 46.79
CA PHE A 5 -37.19 -22.59 46.65
C PHE A 5 -36.75 -22.82 45.20
N PHE A 6 -37.47 -23.67 44.47
CA PHE A 6 -37.20 -23.85 43.03
C PHE A 6 -37.54 -22.60 42.21
N LEU A 7 -38.62 -21.90 42.58
CA LEU A 7 -39.04 -20.68 41.91
C LEU A 7 -38.03 -19.54 42.13
N SER A 8 -37.53 -19.36 43.36
CA SER A 8 -36.49 -18.37 43.64
C SER A 8 -35.18 -18.70 42.92
N MET A 9 -34.77 -19.97 42.89
CA MET A 9 -33.56 -20.39 42.20
C MET A 9 -33.65 -20.18 40.67
N LEU A 10 -34.83 -20.41 40.09
CA LEU A 10 -35.09 -20.16 38.68
C LEU A 10 -35.04 -18.66 38.36
N ILE A 11 -35.65 -17.81 39.19
CA ILE A 11 -35.59 -16.36 39.04
C ILE A 11 -34.13 -15.86 39.08
N VAL A 12 -33.35 -16.33 40.05
CA VAL A 12 -31.92 -15.97 40.16
C VAL A 12 -31.13 -16.44 38.93
N GLY A 13 -31.40 -17.65 38.43
CA GLY A 13 -30.78 -18.16 37.22
C GLY A 13 -31.08 -17.32 35.98
N VAL A 14 -32.34 -16.90 35.82
CA VAL A 14 -32.76 -16.01 34.71
C VAL A 14 -32.09 -14.64 34.84
N LEU A 15 -32.06 -14.06 36.04
CA LEU A 15 -31.41 -12.77 36.27
C LEU A 15 -29.90 -12.83 35.99
N ALA A 16 -29.23 -13.92 36.40
CA ALA A 16 -27.82 -14.14 36.11
C ALA A 16 -27.56 -14.26 34.60
N ALA A 17 -28.43 -14.97 33.87
CA ALA A 17 -28.32 -15.07 32.42
C ALA A 17 -28.50 -13.70 31.75
N VAL A 18 -29.50 -12.92 32.13
CA VAL A 18 -29.71 -11.56 31.60
C VAL A 18 -28.52 -10.65 31.89
N ALA A 19 -27.98 -10.69 33.11
CA ALA A 19 -26.80 -9.93 33.49
C ALA A 19 -25.56 -10.34 32.65
N TYR A 20 -25.36 -11.65 32.45
CA TYR A 20 -24.27 -12.17 31.61
C TYR A 20 -24.39 -11.70 30.16
N TYR A 21 -25.59 -11.79 29.57
CA TYR A 21 -25.81 -11.32 28.20
C TYR A 21 -25.62 -9.79 28.10
N GLY A 22 -26.15 -9.02 29.05
CA GLY A 22 -25.95 -7.57 29.10
C GLY A 22 -24.46 -7.21 29.18
N TRP A 23 -23.70 -7.89 30.05
CA TRP A 23 -22.26 -7.73 30.14
C TRP A 23 -21.56 -8.07 28.82
N SER A 24 -21.92 -9.18 28.18
CA SER A 24 -21.33 -9.59 26.91
C SER A 24 -21.53 -8.52 25.83
N VAL A 25 -22.74 -7.96 25.70
CA VAL A 25 -23.04 -6.91 24.71
C VAL A 25 -22.20 -5.66 24.96
N ILE A 26 -22.09 -5.22 26.21
CA ILE A 26 -21.27 -4.06 26.59
C ILE A 26 -19.80 -4.30 26.21
N THR A 27 -19.26 -5.49 26.52
CA THR A 27 -17.87 -5.79 26.19
C THR A 27 -17.61 -5.86 24.68
N THR A 28 -18.56 -6.37 23.89
CA THR A 28 -18.44 -6.41 22.43
C THR A 28 -18.46 -5.00 21.85
N LEU A 29 -19.41 -4.16 22.27
CA LEU A 29 -19.49 -2.77 21.82
C LEU A 29 -18.22 -1.97 22.19
N TYR A 30 -17.66 -2.21 23.38
CA TYR A 30 -16.41 -1.57 23.79
C TYR A 30 -15.24 -1.98 22.89
N ARG A 31 -15.10 -3.28 22.60
CA ARG A 31 -14.07 -3.80 21.69
C ARG A 31 -14.23 -3.26 20.28
N ASP A 32 -15.45 -3.20 19.76
CA ASP A 32 -15.73 -2.65 18.43
C ASP A 32 -15.37 -1.16 18.35
N TRP A 33 -15.67 -0.39 19.41
CA TRP A 33 -15.28 1.00 19.50
C TRP A 33 -13.77 1.21 19.55
N GLU A 34 -13.06 0.37 20.31
CA GLU A 34 -11.60 0.39 20.39
C GLU A 34 -10.96 0.04 19.04
N MET A 35 -11.43 -1.02 18.38
CA MET A 35 -11.00 -1.40 17.03
C MET A 35 -11.25 -0.28 16.01
N GLY A 36 -12.38 0.43 16.12
CA GLY A 36 -12.68 1.59 15.27
C GLY A 36 -11.61 2.68 15.38
N LYS A 37 -11.15 2.99 16.60
CA LYS A 37 -10.08 3.97 16.82
C LYS A 37 -8.75 3.55 16.22
N ASP A 38 -8.39 2.27 16.34
CA ASP A 38 -7.15 1.75 15.76
C ASP A 38 -7.17 1.82 14.23
N VAL A 39 -8.31 1.49 13.61
CA VAL A 39 -8.50 1.64 12.16
C VAL A 39 -8.34 3.09 11.73
N ASP A 40 -8.90 4.04 12.47
CA ASP A 40 -8.77 5.47 12.15
C ASP A 40 -7.33 5.97 12.31
N LYS A 41 -6.61 5.50 13.33
CA LYS A 41 -5.19 5.77 13.49
C LYS A 41 -4.37 5.25 12.29
N ILE A 42 -4.64 4.03 11.84
CA ILE A 42 -3.98 3.44 10.65
C ILE A 42 -4.31 4.23 9.38
N LYS A 43 -5.56 4.69 9.21
CA LYS A 43 -5.95 5.54 8.08
C LYS A 43 -5.18 6.86 8.08
N ILE A 44 -5.04 7.51 9.23
CA ILE A 44 -4.29 8.77 9.35
C ILE A 44 -2.80 8.52 9.04
N GLU A 45 -2.18 7.51 9.64
CA GLU A 45 -0.78 7.18 9.41
C GLU A 45 -0.51 6.79 7.95
N SER A 46 -1.37 5.98 7.34
CA SER A 46 -1.23 5.58 5.94
C SER A 46 -1.44 6.75 4.98
N ALA A 47 -2.38 7.64 5.26
CA ALA A 47 -2.58 8.88 4.50
C ALA A 47 -1.34 9.79 4.58
N ALA A 48 -0.78 9.96 5.78
CA ALA A 48 0.46 10.71 5.98
C ALA A 48 1.64 10.10 5.20
N ARG A 49 1.81 8.76 5.24
CA ARG A 49 2.85 8.05 4.46
C ARG A 49 2.64 8.16 2.95
N ARG A 50 1.39 8.18 2.47
CA ARG A 50 1.09 8.39 1.05
C ARG A 50 1.46 9.81 0.61
N ARG A 51 1.11 10.83 1.40
CA ARG A 51 1.47 12.23 1.14
C ARG A 51 2.99 12.43 1.13
N ALA A 52 3.69 11.91 2.14
CA ALA A 52 5.16 11.98 2.19
C ALA A 52 5.83 11.34 0.95
N ARG A 53 5.34 10.17 0.51
CA ARG A 53 5.84 9.52 -0.72
C ARG A 53 5.58 10.35 -1.99
N GLN A 54 4.42 10.99 -2.08
CA GLN A 54 4.10 11.86 -3.22
C GLN A 54 4.98 13.12 -3.23
N GLU A 55 5.19 13.75 -2.07
CA GLU A 55 6.08 14.91 -1.92
C GLU A 55 7.53 14.56 -2.27
N GLU A 56 8.02 13.41 -1.81
CA GLU A 56 9.37 12.92 -2.14
C GLU A 56 9.51 12.64 -3.65
N ALA A 57 8.51 11.99 -4.25
CA ALA A 57 8.50 11.74 -5.69
C ALA A 57 8.47 13.04 -6.50
N ALA A 58 7.67 14.03 -6.08
CA ALA A 58 7.60 15.34 -6.72
C ALA A 58 8.92 16.11 -6.61
N ARG A 59 9.56 16.10 -5.43
CA ARG A 59 10.90 16.71 -5.24
C ARG A 59 11.94 16.07 -6.14
N ARG A 60 11.93 14.74 -6.25
CA ARG A 60 12.87 13.99 -7.09
C ARG A 60 12.70 14.32 -8.58
N LEU A 61 11.46 14.48 -9.04
CA LEU A 61 11.17 14.86 -10.42
C LEU A 61 11.41 16.35 -10.70
N ASN A 62 11.65 17.18 -9.68
CA ASN A 62 11.96 18.60 -9.86
C ASN A 62 13.46 18.79 -10.22
N ASN A 63 13.87 18.27 -11.36
CA ASN A 63 15.22 18.35 -11.91
C ASN A 63 15.32 19.27 -13.15
N GLY A 64 14.30 20.08 -13.41
CA GLY A 64 14.23 20.96 -14.59
C GLY A 64 13.92 20.25 -15.91
N CYS A 65 13.66 18.95 -15.91
CA CYS A 65 13.26 18.19 -17.09
C CYS A 65 11.73 18.25 -17.30
N GLU A 66 11.29 18.56 -18.52
CA GLU A 66 9.90 18.32 -18.94
C GLU A 66 9.69 16.83 -19.19
N HIS A 67 9.27 16.11 -18.14
CA HIS A 67 9.13 14.67 -18.19
C HIS A 67 8.06 14.21 -19.20
N GLY A 68 8.43 13.24 -20.03
CA GLY A 68 7.50 12.48 -20.86
C GLY A 68 7.43 11.04 -20.37
N PHE A 69 6.37 10.70 -19.63
CA PHE A 69 6.07 9.35 -19.17
C PHE A 69 4.93 8.76 -20.03
N GLY A 70 4.88 7.44 -20.21
CA GLY A 70 3.67 6.77 -20.70
C GLY A 70 3.85 5.87 -21.92
N GLU A 71 4.95 5.98 -22.66
CA GLU A 71 5.25 5.06 -23.77
C GLU A 71 6.67 4.51 -23.63
N ALA A 72 6.79 3.17 -23.72
CA ALA A 72 8.07 2.49 -23.72
C ALA A 72 8.83 2.85 -25.01
N PHE A 73 9.60 3.94 -24.96
CA PHE A 73 10.35 4.45 -26.09
C PHE A 73 11.73 3.82 -26.13
N ALA A 74 12.18 3.35 -27.30
CA ALA A 74 13.57 2.95 -27.57
C ALA A 74 14.24 2.02 -26.52
N GLY A 75 13.50 1.10 -25.90
CA GLY A 75 14.06 0.18 -24.90
C GLY A 75 14.13 0.74 -23.48
N PHE A 76 13.44 1.83 -23.16
CA PHE A 76 13.20 2.30 -21.80
C PHE A 76 11.99 1.61 -21.15
N PRO A 77 11.98 1.45 -19.81
CA PRO A 77 10.78 1.05 -19.08
C PRO A 77 9.62 2.03 -19.31
N PRO A 78 8.36 1.58 -19.32
CA PRO A 78 7.19 2.40 -19.66
C PRO A 78 6.98 3.61 -18.73
N ASP A 79 7.42 3.50 -17.48
CA ASP A 79 7.33 4.57 -16.48
C ASP A 79 8.62 5.40 -16.35
N ALA A 80 9.65 5.14 -17.16
CA ALA A 80 10.88 5.92 -17.18
C ALA A 80 10.77 7.08 -18.18
N CYS A 81 11.16 8.28 -17.76
CA CYS A 81 11.28 9.42 -18.65
C CYS A 81 12.43 9.18 -19.63
N TYR A 82 12.15 9.16 -20.93
CA TYR A 82 13.17 8.96 -21.98
C TYR A 82 14.23 10.08 -22.03
N LYS A 83 13.94 11.27 -21.47
CA LYS A 83 14.86 12.41 -21.45
C LYS A 83 15.88 12.33 -20.31
N CYS A 84 15.41 12.08 -19.08
CA CYS A 84 16.26 12.12 -17.88
C CYS A 84 16.51 10.75 -17.23
N GLY A 85 15.83 9.70 -17.68
CA GLY A 85 16.01 8.34 -17.18
C GLY A 85 15.34 8.05 -15.84
N LEU A 86 14.71 9.03 -15.20
CA LEU A 86 14.02 8.83 -13.92
C LEU A 86 12.67 8.14 -14.14
N MET A 87 12.36 7.17 -13.28
CA MET A 87 11.01 6.58 -13.21
C MET A 87 10.00 7.60 -12.67
N ARG A 88 8.71 7.47 -13.01
CA ARG A 88 7.62 8.31 -12.49
C ARG A 88 7.44 8.12 -10.99
N GLU A 89 7.40 6.86 -10.55
CA GLU A 89 7.37 6.48 -9.14
C GLU A 89 8.72 5.93 -8.70
N ARG A 90 9.06 6.09 -7.42
CA ARG A 90 10.29 5.53 -6.87
C ARG A 90 10.15 4.01 -6.80
N PRO A 91 11.03 3.24 -7.46
CA PRO A 91 10.95 1.78 -7.43
C PRO A 91 11.19 1.23 -6.02
N PRO A 92 10.63 0.06 -5.68
CA PRO A 92 10.90 -0.58 -4.41
C PRO A 92 12.39 -0.98 -4.31
N GLY A 93 13.08 -0.44 -3.31
CA GLY A 93 14.48 -0.74 -3.03
C GLY A 93 15.36 0.50 -2.81
N PRO A 94 16.67 0.28 -2.57
CA PRO A 94 17.61 1.37 -2.30
C PRO A 94 17.98 2.16 -3.56
N CYS A 95 17.83 1.56 -4.75
CA CYS A 95 18.22 2.16 -6.02
C CYS A 95 17.03 2.90 -6.66
N ASP A 96 17.10 4.22 -6.69
CA ASP A 96 16.17 5.08 -7.43
C ASP A 96 16.59 5.12 -8.91
N HIS A 97 16.34 4.03 -9.63
CA HIS A 97 16.90 3.75 -10.96
C HIS A 97 16.97 4.98 -11.89
N VAL A 98 18.14 5.21 -12.48
CA VAL A 98 18.39 6.24 -13.50
C VAL A 98 18.76 5.52 -14.79
N TRP A 99 17.81 5.44 -15.71
CA TRP A 99 17.94 4.68 -16.94
C TRP A 99 18.70 5.48 -18.01
N ARG A 100 19.64 4.82 -18.67
CA ARG A 100 20.38 5.33 -19.82
C ARG A 100 20.24 4.36 -20.98
N LEU A 101 20.25 4.88 -22.20
CA LEU A 101 20.26 4.05 -23.40
C LEU A 101 21.58 3.27 -23.45
N ALA A 102 21.53 1.97 -23.67
CA ALA A 102 22.72 1.18 -23.96
C ALA A 102 23.01 1.21 -25.46
N ASN A 103 24.29 1.20 -25.84
CA ASN A 103 24.70 1.09 -27.23
C ASN A 103 24.83 -0.39 -27.62
N GLU A 104 23.70 -1.08 -27.71
CA GLU A 104 23.62 -2.49 -28.09
C GLU A 104 22.78 -2.66 -29.38
N PRO A 105 22.96 -3.78 -30.12
CA PRO A 105 22.20 -4.04 -31.35
C PRO A 105 20.68 -4.11 -31.12
N VAL A 106 20.28 -4.46 -29.90
CA VAL A 106 18.89 -4.53 -29.46
C VAL A 106 18.62 -3.30 -28.59
N PRO A 107 17.60 -2.47 -28.89
CA PRO A 107 17.18 -1.38 -28.03
C PRO A 107 17.01 -1.80 -26.58
N CYS A 108 17.95 -1.40 -25.74
CA CYS A 108 17.92 -1.68 -24.31
C CYS A 108 18.41 -0.48 -23.52
N SER A 109 17.97 -0.41 -22.27
CA SER A 109 18.40 0.60 -21.32
C SER A 109 19.03 -0.07 -20.11
N TYR A 110 19.90 0.67 -19.42
CA TYR A 110 20.53 0.20 -18.19
C TYR A 110 20.43 1.26 -17.10
N CYS A 111 20.34 0.82 -15.86
CA CYS A 111 20.41 1.71 -14.72
C CYS A 111 21.86 2.08 -14.42
N GLU A 112 22.18 3.37 -14.47
CA GLU A 112 23.52 3.91 -14.17
C GLU A 112 24.02 3.54 -12.76
N LYS A 113 23.10 3.48 -11.78
CA LYS A 113 23.43 3.21 -10.37
C LYS A 113 23.64 1.75 -10.01
N CYS A 114 22.97 0.80 -10.67
CA CYS A 114 22.97 -0.60 -10.27
C CYS A 114 23.24 -1.60 -11.42
N GLY A 115 23.44 -1.11 -12.64
CA GLY A 115 23.76 -1.93 -13.80
C GLY A 115 22.62 -2.82 -14.31
N ARG A 116 21.42 -2.77 -13.70
CA ARG A 116 20.26 -3.53 -14.20
C ARG A 116 19.92 -3.10 -15.61
N LYS A 117 19.74 -4.08 -16.50
CA LYS A 117 19.30 -3.85 -17.89
C LYS A 117 17.81 -4.08 -18.02
N TYR A 118 17.17 -3.34 -18.91
CA TYR A 118 15.80 -3.52 -19.36
C TYR A 118 15.82 -3.59 -20.88
N VAL A 119 15.28 -4.68 -21.41
CA VAL A 119 15.08 -4.89 -22.84
C VAL A 119 13.58 -4.82 -23.05
N SER A 120 13.11 -3.95 -23.94
CA SER A 120 11.67 -3.88 -24.20
C SER A 120 11.20 -5.17 -24.88
N PRO A 121 10.08 -5.77 -24.42
CA PRO A 121 9.58 -7.03 -24.99
C PRO A 121 9.03 -6.90 -26.43
N GLN A 122 9.08 -5.71 -27.05
CA GLN A 122 8.48 -5.45 -28.37
C GLN A 122 9.39 -5.76 -29.57
N ILE A 123 10.51 -6.45 -29.37
CA ILE A 123 11.35 -6.93 -30.48
C ILE A 123 11.11 -8.44 -30.64
N SER A 124 9.87 -8.83 -30.90
CA SER A 124 9.65 -9.92 -31.84
C SER A 124 9.75 -9.30 -33.23
N CYS A 125 10.91 -9.46 -33.87
CA CYS A 125 11.04 -9.22 -35.31
C CYS A 125 9.88 -9.96 -35.99
N GLY A 126 8.97 -9.21 -36.62
CA GLY A 126 8.06 -9.79 -37.59
C GLY A 126 8.90 -10.43 -38.68
N GLU A 127 8.67 -11.72 -38.90
CA GLU A 127 9.08 -12.45 -40.10
C GLU A 127 8.54 -11.78 -41.38
#